data_AF-A0A7C0VRF4-F1
#
_entry.id   AF-A0A7C0VRF4-F1
#
_cell.length_a   1.000
_cell.length_b   1.000
_cell.length_c   1.000
_cell.angle_alpha   90.00
_cell.angle_beta   90.00
_cell.angle_gamma   90.00
#
_symmetry.space_group_name_H-M   'P 1'
#
loop_
_entity.id
_entity.type
_entity.pdbx_description
1 polymer ?
#
loop_
_entity_poly.entity_id
_entity_poly.type
_entity_poly.pdbx_seq_one_letter_code
_entity_poly.pdbx_strand_id
1 'polypeptide(L)'
;ELEKVKERKVRAGKGKRRGRKYKRKKGPLIVVANDNGIFKAAKNLTGVDVCLVNNLNAELLAPGAMPGRLTIFSKAAIEKLEKENLFGG
;
A
#
# COMPACT_ATOMS: atom_id res chain seq x y z
N GLU A 1 -9.77 5.56 -8.79
CA GLU A 1 -8.70 4.63 -8.36
C GLU A 1 -9.19 3.21 -8.08
N LEU A 2 -10.16 3.00 -7.18
CA LEU A 2 -10.64 1.63 -6.85
C LEU A 2 -11.12 0.82 -8.06
N GLU A 3 -11.80 1.45 -9.02
CA GLU A 3 -12.23 0.79 -10.27
C GLU A 3 -11.06 0.32 -11.14
N LYS A 4 -9.97 1.10 -11.21
CA LYS A 4 -8.78 0.72 -11.99
C LYS A 4 -8.15 -0.56 -11.47
N VAL A 5 -8.29 -0.84 -10.18
CA VAL A 5 -7.61 -1.93 -9.47
C VAL A 5 -8.46 -3.21 -9.37
N LYS A 6 -9.78 -3.10 -9.60
CA LYS A 6 -10.68 -4.26 -9.71
C LYS A 6 -10.27 -5.20 -10.85
N GLU A 7 -9.72 -4.65 -11.94
CA GLU A 7 -9.25 -5.45 -13.06
C GLU A 7 -7.93 -6.18 -12.73
N ARG A 8 -7.92 -7.49 -13.00
CA ARG A 8 -6.72 -8.34 -12.98
C ARG A 8 -6.41 -8.84 -14.38
N LYS A 9 -5.13 -8.85 -14.74
CA LYS A 9 -4.67 -9.43 -16.02
C LYS A 9 -3.87 -10.70 -15.76
N VAL A 10 -3.97 -11.67 -16.67
CA VAL A 10 -3.12 -12.87 -16.63
C VAL A 10 -1.69 -12.45 -16.99
N ARG A 11 -0.72 -12.90 -16.19
CA ARG A 11 0.69 -12.59 -16.39
C ARG A 11 1.21 -13.28 -17.64
N ALA A 12 1.89 -12.53 -18.50
CA ALA A 12 2.60 -13.06 -19.65
C ALA A 12 3.81 -13.92 -19.24
N GLY A 13 4.23 -14.84 -20.11
CA GLY A 13 5.41 -15.67 -19.94
C GLY A 13 5.25 -16.86 -18.98
N LYS A 14 6.38 -17.48 -18.59
CA LYS A 14 6.43 -18.72 -17.80
C LYS A 14 6.05 -18.54 -16.32
N GLY A 15 6.10 -17.32 -15.79
CA GLY A 15 5.73 -17.02 -14.40
C GLY A 15 4.30 -17.41 -14.04
N LYS A 16 3.40 -17.50 -15.03
CA LYS A 16 2.02 -17.99 -14.83
C LYS A 16 1.94 -19.41 -14.31
N ARG A 17 2.93 -20.26 -14.65
CA ARG A 17 3.02 -21.66 -14.19
C ARG A 17 3.62 -21.79 -12.79
N ARG A 18 4.25 -20.73 -12.25
CA ARG A 18 4.93 -20.72 -10.94
C ARG A 18 4.07 -20.08 -9.84
N GLY A 19 2.75 -20.25 -9.89
CA GLY A 19 1.81 -19.67 -8.91
C GLY A 19 1.56 -18.15 -9.02
N ARG A 20 2.27 -17.41 -9.88
CA ARG A 20 2.12 -15.94 -10.04
C ARG A 20 1.26 -15.58 -11.25
N LYS A 21 0.13 -16.26 -11.42
CA LYS A 21 -0.74 -16.20 -12.63
C LYS A 21 -1.35 -14.82 -12.88
N TYR A 22 -1.68 -14.06 -11.84
CA TYR A 22 -2.35 -12.77 -11.99
C TYR A 22 -1.40 -11.59 -11.68
N LYS A 23 -1.53 -10.51 -12.45
CA LYS A 23 -0.98 -9.19 -12.14
C LYS A 23 -2.14 -8.27 -11.79
N ARG A 24 -2.05 -7.62 -10.63
CA ARG A 24 -3.00 -6.58 -10.17
C ARG A 24 -2.29 -5.23 -10.21
N LYS A 25 -3.04 -4.16 -10.41
CA LYS A 25 -2.52 -2.80 -10.24
C LYS A 25 -2.35 -2.51 -8.75
N LYS A 26 -1.41 -1.63 -8.41
CA LYS A 26 -1.28 -1.09 -7.05
C LYS A 26 -2.23 0.10 -6.94
N GLY A 27 -3.07 0.10 -5.92
CA GLY A 27 -3.99 1.18 -5.62
C GLY A 27 -3.48 2.05 -4.46
N PRO A 28 -4.39 2.71 -3.72
CA PRO A 28 -3.99 3.62 -2.66
C PRO A 28 -3.29 2.87 -1.52
N LEU A 29 -2.41 3.60 -0.84
CA LEU A 29 -1.79 3.19 0.42
C LEU A 29 -2.46 3.98 1.55
N ILE A 30 -2.90 3.29 2.61
CA ILE A 30 -3.43 3.94 3.81
C ILE A 30 -2.38 3.80 4.91
N VAL A 31 -2.01 4.91 5.53
CA VAL A 31 -0.99 4.94 6.59
C VAL A 31 -1.67 5.32 7.92
N VAL A 32 -1.50 4.46 8.91
CA VAL A 32 -2.15 4.57 10.23
C VAL A 32 -1.14 4.47 11.36
N ALA A 33 -1.40 5.15 12.48
CA ALA A 33 -0.53 5.05 13.65
C ALA A 33 -0.72 3.72 14.41
N ASN A 34 -1.97 3.25 14.51
CA ASN A 34 -2.37 2.04 15.23
C ASN A 34 -3.37 1.22 14.40
N ASP A 35 -3.37 -0.10 14.59
CA ASP A 35 -4.34 -0.99 13.95
C ASP A 35 -5.61 -1.13 14.79
N ASN A 36 -6.61 -0.29 14.52
CA ASN A 36 -7.94 -0.36 15.14
C ASN A 36 -8.90 -1.23 14.31
N GLY A 37 -8.42 -2.35 13.76
CA GLY A 37 -9.19 -3.18 12.83
C GLY A 37 -9.20 -2.68 11.38
N ILE A 38 -8.43 -1.63 11.08
CA ILE A 38 -8.30 -1.04 9.75
C ILE A 38 -7.64 -2.04 8.79
N PHE A 39 -6.67 -2.82 9.28
CA PHE A 39 -6.06 -3.88 8.48
C PHE A 39 -7.09 -4.95 8.09
N LYS A 40 -7.98 -5.34 9.01
CA LYS A 40 -9.04 -6.32 8.73
C LYS A 40 -10.04 -5.78 7.71
N ALA A 41 -10.47 -4.52 7.86
CA ALA A 41 -11.41 -3.88 6.95
C ALA A 41 -10.82 -3.74 5.53
N ALA A 42 -9.56 -3.34 5.42
CA ALA A 42 -8.91 -3.13 4.13
C ALA A 42 -8.46 -4.42 3.43
N LYS A 43 -8.26 -5.53 4.17
CA LYS A 43 -7.77 -6.80 3.61
C LYS A 43 -8.64 -7.35 2.47
N ASN A 44 -9.94 -7.08 2.50
CA ASN A 44 -10.87 -7.51 1.45
C ASN A 44 -10.92 -6.55 0.24
N LEU A 45 -10.39 -5.33 0.39
CA LEU A 45 -10.38 -4.34 -0.69
C LEU A 45 -9.23 -4.63 -1.66
N THR A 46 -9.57 -4.81 -2.94
CA THR A 46 -8.58 -5.17 -3.96
C THR A 46 -7.60 -4.03 -4.22
N GLY A 47 -6.34 -4.28 -3.87
CA GLY A 47 -5.17 -3.43 -4.16
C GLY A 47 -5.13 -2.12 -3.38
N VAL A 48 -5.90 -2.04 -2.30
CA VAL A 48 -5.63 -1.12 -1.19
C VAL A 48 -4.60 -1.79 -0.29
N ASP A 49 -3.51 -1.11 0.01
CA ASP A 49 -2.54 -1.58 1.01
C ASP A 49 -2.67 -0.70 2.26
N VAL A 50 -2.47 -1.28 3.44
CA VAL A 50 -2.43 -0.55 4.72
C VAL A 50 -1.07 -0.77 5.36
N CYS A 51 -0.50 0.28 5.94
CA CYS A 51 0.78 0.24 6.62
C CYS A 51 0.73 1.05 7.92
N LEU A 52 1.50 0.61 8.91
CA LEU A 52 1.77 1.42 10.09
C LEU A 52 2.83 2.46 9.76
N VAL A 53 2.74 3.67 10.33
CA VAL A 53 3.73 4.75 10.10
C VAL A 53 5.16 4.25 10.36
N ASN A 54 5.35 3.49 11.43
CA ASN A 54 6.66 2.97 11.83
C ASN A 54 7.25 1.97 10.83
N ASN A 55 6.42 1.36 9.98
CA ASN A 55 6.83 0.35 8.99
C ASN A 55 6.80 0.92 7.56
N LEU A 56 6.61 2.23 7.41
CA LEU A 56 6.57 2.89 6.11
C LEU A 56 7.93 2.71 5.42
N ASN A 57 7.91 2.25 4.16
CA ASN A 57 9.13 2.02 3.39
C ASN A 57 9.02 2.58 1.97
N ALA A 58 10.18 2.71 1.32
CA ALA A 58 10.26 3.26 -0.04
C ALA A 58 9.51 2.42 -1.07
N GLU A 59 9.48 1.08 -0.94
CA GLU A 59 8.77 0.21 -1.88
C GLU A 59 7.24 0.40 -1.82
N LEU A 60 6.69 0.67 -0.63
CA LEU A 60 5.27 0.94 -0.46
C LEU A 60 4.89 2.30 -1.03
N LEU A 61 5.76 3.31 -0.89
CA LEU A 61 5.55 4.66 -1.45
C LEU A 61 5.80 4.74 -2.96
N ALA A 62 6.77 3.96 -3.45
CA ALA A 62 7.22 3.98 -4.84
C ALA A 62 7.29 2.55 -5.42
N PRO A 63 6.14 1.88 -5.66
CA PRO A 63 6.11 0.52 -6.16
C PRO A 63 6.70 0.46 -7.57
N GLY A 64 7.81 -0.28 -7.71
CA GLY A 64 8.55 -0.37 -8.98
C GLY A 64 9.41 0.86 -9.27
N ALA A 65 9.89 1.56 -8.23
CA ALA A 65 10.73 2.75 -8.33
C ALA A 65 10.07 3.96 -9.04
N MET A 66 8.73 3.98 -9.08
CA MET A 66 7.96 5.12 -9.56
C MET A 66 7.42 5.90 -8.36
N PRO A 67 7.87 7.15 -8.11
CA PRO A 67 7.36 7.97 -7.02
C PRO A 67 5.93 8.45 -7.29
N GLY A 68 5.24 8.86 -6.24
CA GLY A 68 3.88 9.45 -6.37
C GLY A 68 2.74 8.43 -6.31
N ARG A 69 2.83 7.43 -5.42
CA ARG A 69 1.68 6.61 -5.08
C ARG A 69 0.65 7.44 -4.32
N LEU A 70 -0.64 7.26 -4.59
CA LEU A 70 -1.72 7.86 -3.80
C LEU A 70 -1.68 7.32 -2.36
N THR A 71 -1.25 8.16 -1.43
CA THR A 71 -1.13 7.82 -0.01
C THR A 71 -2.11 8.63 0.83
N ILE A 72 -2.90 7.97 1.67
CA ILE A 72 -3.85 8.59 2.60
C ILE A 72 -3.29 8.40 4.00
N PHE A 73 -2.96 9.49 4.68
CA PHE A 73 -2.50 9.47 6.07
C PHE A 73 -3.66 9.75 7.02
N SER A 74 -3.76 8.97 8.08
CA SER A 74 -4.60 9.34 9.22
C SER A 74 -3.99 10.54 9.97
N LYS A 75 -4.83 11.35 10.62
CA LYS A 75 -4.35 12.49 11.43
C LYS A 75 -3.32 12.06 12.47
N ALA A 76 -3.62 10.99 13.22
CA ALA A 76 -2.70 10.42 14.20
C ALA A 76 -1.39 9.94 13.58
N ALA A 77 -1.41 9.47 12.32
CA ALA A 77 -0.19 9.08 11.62
C ALA A 77 0.73 10.27 11.34
N ILE A 78 0.17 11.40 10.91
CA ILE A 78 0.93 12.63 10.67
C ILE A 78 1.52 13.17 11.97
N GLU A 79 0.70 13.27 13.02
CA GLU A 79 1.15 13.72 14.34
C GLU A 79 2.28 12.86 14.91
N LYS A 80 2.22 11.54 14.71
CA LYS A 80 3.26 10.62 15.16
C LYS A 80 4.56 10.80 14.36
N LEU A 81 4.46 11.00 13.05
CA LEU A 81 5.60 11.25 12.17
C LEU A 81 6.40 12.48 12.62
N GLU A 82 5.68 13.56 12.97
CA GLU A 82 6.26 14.79 13.50
C GLU A 82 6.84 14.61 14.91
N LYS A 83 6.06 14.06 15.86
CA LYS A 83 6.46 13.92 17.27
C LYS A 83 7.68 13.02 17.47
N GLU A 84 7.74 11.91 16.76
CA GLU A 84 8.81 10.91 16.91
C GLU A 84 9.99 11.17 15.96
N ASN A 85 9.93 12.23 15.14
CA ASN A 85 10.90 12.56 14.10
C ASN A 85 11.38 11.33 13.30
N LEU A 86 10.43 10.45 12.95
CA LEU A 86 10.71 9.08 12.50
C LEU A 86 11.62 8.97 11.27
N PHE A 87 11.67 10.03 10.47
CA PHE A 87 12.44 10.09 9.23
C PHE A 87 13.22 11.41 9.04
N GLY A 88 13.24 12.28 10.06
CA GLY A 88 14.09 13.47 10.04
C GLY A 88 15.47 13.11 10.55
N GLY A 89 16.47 13.19 9.67
CA GLY A 89 17.88 13.09 10.06
C GLY A 89 18.36 14.31 10.82
#